data_AF-A0A6I3UAU9-F1
#
_entry.id   AF-A0A6I3UAU9-F1
#
_cell.length_a   1.000
_cell.length_b   1.000
_cell.length_c   1.000
_cell.angle_alpha   90.00
_cell.angle_beta   90.00
_cell.angle_gamma   90.00
#
_symmetry.space_group_name_H-M   'P 1'
#
loop_
_entity.id
_entity.type
_entity.pdbx_description
1 polymer ?
#
loop_
_entity_poly.entity_id
_entity_poly.type
_entity_poly.pdbx_seq_one_letter_code
_entity_poly.pdbx_strand_id
1 'polypeptide(L)' 'MGQLHFITKLLDIKDTNTQIIDVVNRDSHKEIIAKLDYDAPSC' A
#
# COMPACT_ATOMS: atom_id res chain seq x y z
N MET A 1 -7.25 12.02 1.53
CA MET A 1 -8.16 11.07 0.85
C MET A 1 -7.81 10.80 -0.61
N GLY A 2 -7.58 11.83 -1.47
CA GLY A 2 -7.33 11.60 -2.91
C GLY A 2 -5.99 10.93 -3.25
N GLN A 3 -4.91 11.23 -2.53
CA GLN A 3 -3.57 10.70 -2.83
C GLN A 3 -3.45 9.20 -2.53
N LEU A 4 -4.08 8.74 -1.44
CA LEU A 4 -4.15 7.32 -1.10
C LEU A 4 -4.95 6.54 -2.15
N HIS A 5 -6.10 7.08 -2.58
CA HIS A 5 -6.92 6.49 -3.64
C HIS A 5 -6.20 6.42 -4.99
N PHE A 6 -5.39 7.44 -5.31
CA PHE A 6 -4.54 7.44 -6.50
C PHE A 6 -3.47 6.35 -6.44
N ILE A 7 -2.82 6.19 -5.29
CA ILE A 7 -1.79 5.15 -5.05
C ILE A 7 -2.38 3.75 -5.13
N THR A 8 -3.51 3.48 -4.46
CA THR A 8 -4.17 2.16 -4.51
C THR A 8 -4.61 1.79 -5.92
N LYS A 9 -5.05 2.79 -6.70
CA LYS A 9 -5.42 2.61 -8.11
C LYS A 9 -4.20 2.40 -9.01
N LEU A 10 -3.10 3.12 -8.78
CA LEU A 10 -1.86 2.97 -9.53
C LEU A 10 -1.20 1.61 -9.31
N LEU A 11 -1.24 1.11 -8.07
CA LEU A 11 -0.71 -0.20 -7.70
C LEU A 11 -1.70 -1.35 -7.95
N ASP A 12 -2.90 -1.06 -8.47
CA ASP A 12 -4.01 -2.01 -8.64
C ASP A 12 -4.28 -2.87 -7.40
N ILE A 13 -4.11 -2.28 -6.22
CA ILE A 13 -4.39 -2.93 -4.94
C ILE A 13 -5.91 -2.97 -4.79
N LYS A 14 -6.51 -4.04 -5.30
CA LYS A 14 -7.94 -4.37 -5.18
C LYS A 14 -8.27 -5.08 -3.87
N ASP A 15 -7.24 -5.57 -3.17
CA ASP A 15 -7.42 -6.45 -2.04
C ASP A 15 -7.66 -5.65 -0.75
N THR A 16 -8.77 -5.96 -0.07
CA THR A 16 -9.11 -5.38 1.23
C THR A 16 -8.15 -5.85 2.33
N ASN A 17 -7.41 -6.94 2.08
CA ASN A 17 -6.37 -7.47 2.96
C ASN A 17 -5.09 -6.61 2.95
N THR A 18 -4.96 -5.65 2.02
CA THR A 18 -3.84 -4.71 2.00
C THR A 18 -4.25 -3.36 2.57
N GLN A 19 -3.75 -3.04 3.77
CA GLN A 19 -4.02 -1.76 4.44
C GLN A 19 -2.78 -0.87 4.39
N ILE A 20 -2.87 0.32 3.78
CA ILE A 20 -1.79 1.32 3.84
C ILE A 20 -1.76 1.90 5.25
N ILE A 21 -0.63 1.73 5.94
CA ILE A 21 -0.40 2.23 7.30
C ILE A 21 0.14 3.66 7.23
N ASP A 22 1.10 3.90 6.33
CA ASP A 22 1.76 5.21 6.25
C ASP A 22 2.34 5.48 4.85
N VAL A 23 2.58 6.75 4.55
CA VAL A 23 3.22 7.24 3.33
C VAL A 23 4.31 8.24 3.71
N VAL A 24 5.56 7.83 3.55
CA VAL A 24 6.73 8.66 3.84
C VAL A 24 7.15 9.39 2.57
N ASN A 25 7.24 10.71 2.65
CA ASN A 25 7.80 11.51 1.56
C ASN A 25 9.32 11.51 1.66
N ARG A 26 9.99 10.94 0.67
CA ARG A 26 11.40 11.19 0.40
C ARG A 26 11.50 12.34 -0.59
N ASP A 27 12.65 13.00 -0.62
CA ASP A 27 12.85 14.16 -1.50
C ASP A 27 12.61 13.81 -2.99
N SER A 28 13.02 12.60 -3.41
CA SER A 28 12.92 12.14 -4.80
C SER A 28 11.75 11.18 -5.08
N HIS A 29 11.14 10.59 -4.05
CA HIS A 29 10.10 9.58 -4.22
C HIS A 29 9.21 9.46 -2.97
N LYS A 30 8.15 8.65 -3.04
CA LYS A 30 7.31 8.33 -1.88
C LYS A 30 7.50 6.87 -1.54
N GLU A 31 7.71 6.59 -0.26
CA GLU A 31 7.68 5.24 0.30
C GLU A 31 6.28 5.00 0.88
N ILE A 32 5.73 3.80 0.69
CA ILE A 32 4.43 3.42 1.21
C ILE A 32 4.62 2.19 2.10
N ILE A 33 4.17 2.29 3.34
CA ILE A 33 4.20 1.18 4.30
C ILE A 33 2.79 0.61 4.35
N ALA A 34 2.65 -0.68 4.02
CA ALA A 34 1.37 -1.38 4.03
C ALA A 34 1.44 -2.65 4.89
N LYS A 35 0.34 -2.95 5.59
CA LYS A 35 0.08 -4.24 6.20
C LYS A 35 -0.58 -5.13 5.16
N LEU A 36 -0.10 -6.36 5.07
CA LEU A 36 -0.72 -7.41 4.30
C LEU A 36 -1.28 -8.42 5.28
N ASP A 37 -2.60 -8.60 5.28
CA ASP A 37 -3.31 -9.56 6.12
C ASP A 37 -3.65 -10.81 5.29
N TYR A 38 -2.60 -11.55 4.91
CA TYR A 38 -2.73 -12.86 4.28
C TYR A 38 -1.85 -13.87 4.98
N ASP A 39 -2.33 -15.11 5.03
CA ASP A 39 -1.52 -16.23 5.50
C ASP A 39 -0.32 -16.40 4.56
N ALA A 40 0.89 -16.36 5.12
CA ALA A 40 2.09 -16.64 4.35
C ALA A 40 1.93 -18.02 3.68
N PRO A 41 2.13 -18.14 2.35
CA PRO A 41 2.00 -19.41 1.68
C PRO A 41 2.98 -20.40 2.31
N SER A 42 2.51 -21.63 2.57
CA SER A 42 3.36 -22.71 3.07
C SER A 42 4.48 -22.97 2.07
N CYS A 43 5.74 -22.92 2.54
CA CYS A 43 6.93 -23.24 1.76
C CYS A 43 6.91 -24.67 1.21
#